data_AF-A0A4Q8QZV2-F1
#
_entry.id   AF-A0A4Q8QZV2-F1
#
_cell.length_a   1.000
_cell.length_b   1.000
_cell.length_c   1.000
_cell.angle_alpha   90.00
_cell.angle_beta   90.00
_cell.angle_gamma   90.00
#
_symmetry.space_group_name_H-M   'P 1'
#
loop_
_entity.id
_entity.type
_entity.pdbx_description
1 polymer ?
#
loop_
_entity_poly.entity_id
_entity_poly.type
_entity_poly.pdbx_seq_one_letter_code
_entity_poly.pdbx_strand_id
1 'polypeptide(L)'
;MSKDKVGLLVLLPTGLHVIDIANSLGVFAPHDPLSNGLLNGALKDGCNWSLIVKHWAHLRSPLKKLANVAIANPGHSCLVMQPFTEQLLTEDATDRILAIDITDSERPEEQDPRRRYDSSVSELPENKFRLLSG
;
A
#
# COMPACT_ATOMS: atom_id res chain seq x y z
N MET A 1 -14.54 -7.62 27.30
CA MET A 1 -14.71 -7.82 25.85
C MET A 1 -13.65 -6.99 25.18
N SER A 2 -12.49 -7.57 24.88
CA SER A 2 -11.48 -6.91 24.03
C SER A 2 -12.14 -6.66 22.68
N LYS A 3 -12.21 -5.38 22.27
CA LYS A 3 -12.62 -5.06 20.90
C LYS A 3 -11.40 -5.34 20.06
N ASP A 4 -11.47 -6.36 19.19
CA ASP A 4 -10.42 -6.59 18.21
C ASP A 4 -10.24 -5.30 17.40
N LYS A 5 -9.02 -4.75 17.43
CA LYS A 5 -8.66 -3.51 16.75
C LYS A 5 -8.11 -3.87 15.38
N VAL A 6 -8.31 -3.00 14.40
CA VAL A 6 -7.73 -3.16 13.06
C VAL A 6 -6.69 -2.09 12.84
N GLY A 7 -5.50 -2.56 12.49
CA GLY A 7 -4.33 -1.77 12.22
C GLY A 7 -4.08 -1.64 10.74
N LEU A 8 -3.53 -0.51 10.32
CA LEU A 8 -2.89 -0.38 9.01
C LEU A 8 -1.38 -0.29 9.23
N LEU A 9 -0.64 -1.23 8.65
CA LEU A 9 0.81 -1.24 8.72
C LEU A 9 1.39 -0.19 7.77
N VAL A 10 2.30 0.63 8.27
CA VAL A 10 3.00 1.66 7.48
C VAL A 10 4.47 1.70 7.83
N LEU A 11 5.31 1.96 6.83
CA LEU A 11 6.74 2.19 7.01
C LEU A 11 7.01 3.69 7.12
N LEU A 12 7.52 4.12 8.25
CA LEU A 12 7.99 5.49 8.50
C LEU A 12 9.52 5.53 8.55
N PRO A 13 10.17 6.71 8.47
CA PRO A 13 11.62 6.83 8.66
C PRO A 13 12.12 6.30 10.02
N THR A 14 11.24 6.29 11.02
CA THR A 14 11.49 5.75 12.37
C THR A 14 11.28 4.24 12.47
N GLY A 15 10.83 3.58 11.41
CA GLY A 15 10.56 2.14 11.36
C GLY A 15 9.10 1.79 11.07
N LEU A 16 8.77 0.52 11.26
CA LEU A 16 7.43 -0.02 11.01
C LEU A 16 6.47 0.42 12.11
N HIS A 17 5.29 0.90 11.74
CA HIS A 17 4.25 1.40 12.65
C HIS A 17 2.89 0.84 12.27
N VAL A 18 2.01 0.75 13.26
CA VAL A 18 0.60 0.38 13.08
C VAL A 18 -0.27 1.57 13.40
N ILE A 19 -1.12 1.95 12.44
CA ILE A 19 -2.15 2.96 12.61
C ILE A 19 -3.42 2.27 13.10
N ASP A 20 -3.99 2.71 14.22
CA ASP A 20 -5.35 2.33 14.61
C ASP A 20 -6.35 3.02 13.68
N ILE A 21 -6.94 2.26 12.76
CA ILE A 21 -7.77 2.83 11.69
C ILE A 21 -9.01 3.50 12.27
N ALA A 22 -9.68 2.87 13.23
CA ALA A 22 -10.94 3.35 13.80
C ALA A 22 -10.73 4.66 14.58
N ASN A 23 -9.65 4.74 15.35
CA ASN A 23 -9.31 5.95 16.09
C ASN A 23 -8.66 7.04 15.22
N SER A 24 -8.25 6.71 13.99
CA SER A 24 -7.63 7.67 13.05
C SER A 24 -8.58 8.25 12.00
N LEU A 25 -9.87 7.93 12.03
CA LEU A 25 -10.84 8.40 11.03
C LEU A 25 -10.99 9.93 10.98
N GLY A 26 -10.62 10.62 12.06
CA GLY A 26 -10.61 12.08 12.13
C GLY A 26 -9.70 12.74 11.08
N VAL A 27 -8.69 12.04 10.57
CA VAL A 27 -7.82 12.50 9.47
C VAL A 27 -8.61 12.92 8.23
N PHE A 28 -9.75 12.28 7.98
CA PHE A 28 -10.57 12.57 6.81
C PHE A 28 -11.56 13.72 7.02
N ALA A 29 -11.74 14.22 8.25
CA ALA A 29 -12.68 15.29 8.52
C ALA A 29 -12.02 16.67 8.36
N PRO A 30 -12.66 17.66 7.70
CA PRO A 30 -13.92 17.60 6.94
C PRO A 30 -13.73 17.24 5.45
N HIS A 31 -12.52 16.96 5.00
CA HIS A 31 -12.13 17.02 3.58
C HIS A 31 -12.47 15.75 2.76
N ASP A 32 -12.74 14.62 3.40
CA ASP A 32 -13.03 13.35 2.74
C ASP A 32 -14.04 12.48 3.53
N PRO A 33 -15.30 12.95 3.67
CA PRO A 33 -16.33 12.24 4.41
C PRO A 33 -16.66 10.85 3.81
N LEU A 34 -16.39 10.64 2.52
CA LEU A 34 -16.61 9.35 1.87
C LEU A 34 -15.62 8.29 2.35
N SER A 35 -14.33 8.60 2.37
CA SER A 35 -13.31 7.68 2.90
C SER A 35 -13.57 7.36 4.37
N ASN A 36 -13.98 8.36 5.15
CA ASN A 36 -14.41 8.17 6.53
C ASN A 36 -15.57 7.17 6.62
N GLY A 37 -16.65 7.42 5.87
CA GLY A 37 -17.84 6.56 5.87
C GLY A 37 -17.56 5.12 5.46
N LEU A 38 -16.72 4.89 4.45
CA LEU A 38 -16.33 3.55 3.99
C LEU A 38 -15.57 2.77 5.07
N LEU A 39 -14.56 3.39 5.68
CA LEU A 39 -13.76 2.74 6.72
C LEU A 39 -14.57 2.53 8.01
N ASN A 40 -15.32 3.54 8.44
CA ASN A 40 -16.20 3.44 9.61
C ASN A 40 -17.25 2.33 9.44
N GLY A 41 -17.86 2.25 8.24
CA GLY A 41 -18.84 1.21 7.93
C GLY A 41 -18.25 -0.20 7.91
N ALA A 42 -17.06 -0.37 7.34
CA ALA A 42 -16.40 -1.67 7.24
C ALA A 42 -15.85 -2.20 8.58
N LEU A 43 -15.47 -1.29 9.48
CA LEU A 43 -14.88 -1.63 10.77
C LEU A 43 -15.90 -1.61 11.92
N LYS A 44 -17.16 -1.25 11.62
CA LYS A 44 -18.25 -1.25 12.57
C LYS A 44 -18.42 -2.65 13.19
N ASP A 45 -18.70 -2.68 14.49
CA ASP A 45 -19.02 -3.90 15.25
C ASP A 45 -17.88 -4.94 15.39
N GLY A 46 -16.61 -4.50 15.33
CA GLY A 46 -15.47 -5.32 15.77
C GLY A 46 -14.80 -6.14 14.67
N CYS A 47 -14.57 -5.53 13.51
CA CYS A 47 -13.80 -6.12 12.40
C CYS A 47 -14.32 -7.48 11.90
N ASN A 48 -15.30 -7.44 11.00
CA ASN A 48 -15.64 -8.63 10.23
C ASN A 48 -14.67 -8.76 9.03
N TRP A 49 -13.68 -9.65 9.15
CA TRP A 49 -12.68 -9.87 8.10
C TRP A 49 -13.30 -10.25 6.75
N SER A 50 -14.39 -11.04 6.75
CA SER A 50 -15.10 -11.40 5.52
C SER A 50 -15.69 -10.17 4.82
N LEU A 51 -16.15 -9.16 5.56
CA LEU A 51 -16.62 -7.90 4.98
C LEU A 51 -15.47 -7.06 4.41
N ILE A 52 -14.32 -7.02 5.10
CA ILE A 52 -13.13 -6.31 4.62
C ILE A 52 -12.67 -6.91 3.29
N VAL A 53 -12.55 -8.23 3.21
CA VAL A 53 -12.18 -8.94 1.98
C VAL A 53 -13.21 -8.72 0.88
N LYS A 54 -14.51 -8.85 1.19
CA LYS A 54 -15.60 -8.65 0.22
C LYS A 54 -15.60 -7.24 -0.38
N HIS A 55 -15.29 -6.22 0.42
CA HIS A 55 -15.30 -4.82 0.02
C HIS A 55 -13.92 -4.24 -0.28
N TRP A 56 -12.89 -5.09 -0.40
CA TRP A 56 -11.47 -4.68 -0.51
C TRP A 56 -11.22 -3.65 -1.62
N ALA A 57 -11.86 -3.82 -2.79
CA ALA A 57 -11.73 -2.89 -3.92
C ALA A 57 -12.11 -1.44 -3.55
N HIS A 58 -13.06 -1.27 -2.63
CA HIS A 58 -13.51 0.03 -2.15
C HIS A 58 -12.71 0.53 -0.95
N LEU A 59 -12.12 -0.36 -0.16
CA LEU A 59 -11.33 -0.02 1.03
C LEU A 59 -9.87 0.32 0.71
N ARG A 60 -9.32 -0.21 -0.40
CA ARG A 60 -7.92 0.02 -0.76
C ARG A 60 -7.58 1.50 -0.90
N SER A 61 -8.39 2.27 -1.62
CA SER A 61 -8.17 3.71 -1.83
C SER A 61 -8.18 4.52 -0.51
N PRO A 62 -9.21 4.43 0.36
CA PRO A 62 -9.21 5.15 1.62
C PRO A 62 -8.11 4.70 2.59
N LEU A 63 -7.76 3.40 2.63
CA LEU A 63 -6.62 2.94 3.43
C LEU A 63 -5.29 3.52 2.91
N LYS A 64 -5.07 3.56 1.59
CA LYS A 64 -3.89 4.21 1.01
C LYS A 64 -3.82 5.70 1.35
N LYS A 65 -4.95 6.40 1.31
CA LYS A 65 -4.99 7.81 1.73
C LYS A 65 -4.58 7.96 3.20
N LEU A 66 -5.07 7.09 4.09
CA LEU A 66 -4.66 7.10 5.49
C LEU A 66 -3.15 6.87 5.64
N ALA A 67 -2.59 5.88 4.95
CA ALA A 67 -1.15 5.63 4.95
C ALA A 67 -0.35 6.84 4.44
N ASN A 68 -0.80 7.46 3.35
CA ASN A 68 -0.14 8.64 2.79
C ASN A 68 -0.16 9.82 3.75
N VAL A 69 -1.26 10.06 4.47
CA VAL A 69 -1.31 11.10 5.50
C VAL A 69 -0.35 10.78 6.64
N ALA A 70 -0.29 9.52 7.09
CA ALA A 70 0.64 9.11 8.13
C ALA A 70 2.10 9.26 7.73
N ILE A 71 2.45 8.96 6.48
CA ILE A 71 3.80 9.13 5.94
C ILE A 71 4.14 10.62 5.79
N ALA A 72 3.22 11.42 5.26
CA ALA A 72 3.45 12.84 5.01
C ALA A 72 3.45 13.70 6.29
N ASN A 73 2.64 13.33 7.29
CA ASN A 73 2.52 14.04 8.55
C ASN A 73 2.29 13.07 9.73
N PRO A 74 3.34 12.39 10.22
CA PRO A 74 3.22 11.45 11.34
C PRO A 74 2.68 12.08 12.63
N GLY A 75 2.85 13.39 12.81
CA GLY A 75 2.41 14.14 14.00
C GLY A 75 0.98 14.68 13.90
N HIS A 76 0.19 14.28 12.91
CA HIS A 76 -1.19 14.74 12.77
C HIS A 76 -2.02 14.38 14.02
N SER A 77 -2.73 15.36 14.59
CA SER A 77 -3.45 15.20 15.87
C SER A 77 -4.53 14.12 15.86
N CYS A 78 -5.10 13.82 14.70
CA CYS A 78 -6.09 12.75 14.52
C CYS A 78 -5.48 11.41 14.09
N LEU A 79 -4.15 11.25 14.06
CA LEU A 79 -3.52 9.94 13.83
C LEU A 79 -3.23 9.27 15.16
N VAL A 80 -3.71 8.04 15.30
CA VAL A 80 -3.35 7.16 16.42
C VAL A 80 -2.47 6.06 15.86
N MET A 81 -1.18 6.10 16.18
CA MET A 81 -0.19 5.14 15.70
C MET A 81 0.77 4.73 16.80
N GLN A 82 1.30 3.52 16.70
CA GLN A 82 2.33 3.00 17.59
C GLN A 82 3.39 2.23 16.80
N PRO A 83 4.64 2.17 17.29
CA PRO A 83 5.66 1.30 16.71
C PRO A 83 5.17 -0.14 16.63
N PHE A 84 5.43 -0.81 15.50
CA PHE A 84 5.15 -2.23 15.37
C PHE A 84 6.22 -3.02 16.10
N THR A 85 5.83 -3.73 17.14
CA THR A 85 6.68 -4.66 17.88
C THR A 85 6.13 -6.07 17.73
N GLU A 86 7.00 -7.09 17.68
CA GLU A 86 6.60 -8.51 17.62
C GLU A 86 5.68 -8.92 18.78
N GLN A 87 5.72 -8.19 19.90
CA GLN A 87 4.80 -8.36 21.04
C GLN A 87 3.32 -8.11 20.71
N LEU A 88 3.02 -7.40 19.61
CA LEU A 88 1.64 -7.25 19.10
C LEU A 88 1.09 -8.54 18.49
N LEU A 89 1.95 -9.51 18.19
CA LEU A 89 1.59 -10.80 17.59
C LEU A 89 1.38 -11.89 18.66
N THR A 90 1.61 -11.60 19.94
CA THR A 90 1.53 -12.60 21.02
C THR A 90 0.09 -12.76 21.54
N GLU A 91 -0.33 -14.00 21.81
CA GLU A 91 -1.73 -14.33 22.09
C GLU A 91 -2.31 -13.66 23.37
N ASP A 92 -1.46 -13.27 24.32
CA ASP A 92 -1.85 -12.62 25.59
C ASP A 92 -2.03 -11.10 25.50
N ALA A 93 -1.83 -10.49 24.32
CA ALA A 93 -2.07 -9.07 24.15
C ALA A 93 -3.58 -8.77 24.29
N THR A 94 -3.97 -8.06 25.36
CA THR A 94 -5.36 -7.62 25.61
C THR A 94 -5.92 -6.67 24.53
N ASP A 95 -5.05 -6.11 23.69
CA ASP A 95 -5.37 -5.26 22.55
C ASP A 95 -4.83 -5.90 21.25
N ARG A 96 -5.46 -7.00 20.82
CA ARG A 96 -5.12 -7.63 19.54
C ARG A 96 -5.41 -6.65 18.41
N ILE A 97 -4.36 -6.26 17.69
CA ILE A 97 -4.49 -5.50 16.44
C ILE A 97 -4.27 -6.45 15.27
N LEU A 98 -5.31 -6.68 14.47
CA LEU A 98 -5.17 -7.32 13.16
C LEU A 98 -4.64 -6.28 12.17
N ALA A 99 -3.44 -6.49 11.63
CA ALA A 99 -2.82 -5.56 10.71
C ALA A 99 -3.17 -5.86 9.25
N ILE A 100 -3.53 -4.82 8.51
CA ILE A 100 -3.61 -4.81 7.05
C ILE A 100 -2.29 -4.25 6.53
N ASP A 101 -1.66 -4.97 5.61
CA ASP A 101 -0.56 -4.46 4.80
C ASP A 101 -1.04 -4.25 3.35
N ILE A 102 -0.67 -3.12 2.76
CA ILE A 102 -1.04 -2.77 1.39
C ILE A 102 0.22 -2.80 0.54
N THR A 103 0.44 -3.93 -0.10
CA THR A 103 1.48 -4.10 -1.11
C THR A 103 0.90 -3.83 -2.50
N ASP A 104 1.52 -2.88 -3.20
CA ASP A 104 1.29 -2.70 -4.62
C ASP A 104 2.15 -3.71 -5.36
N SER A 105 1.57 -4.86 -5.71
CA SER A 105 2.17 -5.73 -6.73
C SER A 105 1.97 -5.02 -8.07
N GLU A 106 3.05 -4.55 -8.69
CA GLU A 106 3.03 -4.28 -10.12
C GLU A 106 2.53 -5.56 -10.79
N ARG A 107 1.43 -5.48 -11.56
CA ARG A 107 1.13 -6.57 -12.47
C ARG A 107 2.37 -6.67 -13.36
N PRO A 108 3.04 -7.82 -13.48
CA PRO A 108 4.07 -7.98 -14.48
C PRO A 108 3.45 -7.50 -15.79
N GLU A 109 4.08 -6.52 -16.44
CA GLU A 109 3.73 -6.20 -17.82
C GLU A 109 3.73 -7.54 -18.56
N GLU A 110 2.57 -7.91 -19.08
CA GLU A 110 2.41 -9.11 -19.88
C GLU A 110 3.40 -8.95 -21.05
N GLN A 111 4.57 -9.59 -20.94
CA GLN A 111 5.59 -9.54 -21.97
C GLN A 111 4.94 -10.07 -23.24
N ASP A 112 4.66 -9.16 -24.17
CA ASP A 112 4.16 -9.51 -25.50
C ASP A 112 5.13 -10.55 -26.10
N PRO A 113 4.69 -11.81 -26.32
CA PRO A 113 5.55 -12.89 -26.82
C PRO A 113 6.11 -12.62 -28.23
N ARG A 114 5.69 -11.53 -28.89
CA ARG A 114 6.14 -11.17 -30.24
C ARG A 114 7.45 -10.39 -30.30
N ARG A 115 8.05 -9.96 -29.19
CA ARG A 115 9.40 -9.38 -29.20
C ARG A 115 10.47 -10.48 -29.22
N ARG A 116 10.47 -11.31 -30.28
CA ARG A 116 11.61 -12.19 -30.60
C ARG A 116 12.67 -11.39 -31.37
N TYR A 117 13.87 -11.39 -30.79
CA TYR A 117 15.18 -11.23 -31.43
C TYR A 117 15.20 -11.10 -32.96
N ASP A 118 15.61 -9.93 -33.45
CA ASP A 118 16.29 -9.83 -34.74
C ASP A 118 17.76 -9.52 -34.44
N SER A 119 18.51 -10.57 -34.04
CA SER A 119 19.97 -10.53 -34.00
C SER A 119 20.52 -11.51 -35.05
N SER A 120 20.84 -10.99 -36.22
CA SER A 120 21.73 -11.56 -37.22
C SER A 120 22.10 -10.36 -38.11
N VAL A 121 23.35 -9.96 -38.28
CA VAL A 121 24.48 -10.75 -38.75
C VAL A 121 25.80 -10.13 -38.27
N SER A 122 26.74 -11.01 -37.91
CA SER A 122 28.11 -10.76 -37.50
C SER A 122 29.03 -10.24 -38.62
N GLU A 123 30.00 -9.42 -38.19
CA GLU A 123 31.39 -9.28 -38.66
C GLU A 123 31.74 -8.74 -40.09
N LEU A 124 32.53 -7.64 -40.04
CA LEU A 124 33.40 -6.94 -41.01
C LEU A 124 34.38 -7.88 -41.77
N PRO A 125 35.00 -7.52 -42.94
CA PRO A 125 35.89 -6.35 -43.05
C PRO A 125 36.12 -5.67 -44.43
N GLU A 126 36.80 -4.52 -44.32
CA GLU A 126 37.75 -3.87 -45.23
C GLU A 126 37.39 -3.43 -46.68
N ASN A 127 37.74 -2.15 -46.90
CA ASN A 127 38.49 -1.58 -48.04
C ASN A 127 37.77 -0.69 -49.06
N LYS A 128 38.35 0.53 -49.18
CA LYS A 128 38.44 1.50 -50.29
C LYS A 128 37.36 1.43 -51.39
N PHE A 129 36.74 2.58 -51.69
CA PHE A 129 37.08 3.42 -52.86
C PHE A 129 36.39 4.80 -52.74
N ARG A 130 37.15 5.87 -52.99
CA ARG A 130 36.63 7.21 -53.29
C ARG A 130 35.71 7.14 -54.51
N LEU A 131 34.66 7.96 -54.54
CA LEU A 131 34.31 8.77 -55.71
C LEU A 131 33.37 9.92 -55.31
N LEU A 132 33.67 11.06 -55.94
CA LEU A 132 33.08 12.39 -55.82
C LEU A 132 31.61 12.43 -56.24
N SER A 133 30.83 13.40 -55.74
CA SER A 133 30.21 14.48 -56.53
C SER A 133 28.97 15.04 -55.83
N GLY A 134 28.87 16.37 -55.75
CA GLY A 134 27.72 17.12 -55.25
C GLY A 134 28.12 18.39 -54.55
#